data_AF-A0A933A5H1-F1
#
_entry.id   AF-A0A933A5H1-F1
#
_cell.length_a   1.000
_cell.length_b   1.000
_cell.length_c   1.000
_cell.angle_alpha   90.00
_cell.angle_beta   90.00
_cell.angle_gamma   90.00
#
_symmetry.space_group_name_H-M   'P 1'
#
loop_
_entity.id
_entity.type
_entity.pdbx_description
1 polymer ?
#
loop_
_entity_poly.entity_id
_entity_poly.type
_entity_poly.pdbx_seq_one_letter_code
_entity_poly.pdbx_strand_id
1 'polypeptide(L)'
;MILLGSILLVLAVLLVVTYPILRPKPVPEAADDSGQRDLIARRDTLYSALAELQMDYEMGNLSPADHKQLEERYKEKAMSVLREMDIVAEEGDLDTAIERQVARLRRSRRGAPHKREEDAEQDIEQEVLRLRQRPATTRALVPCPHCGHEIAAAARFCPQCGVATSQKCPRCGVAVDAEARFCSQCGTSLKQEKS
;
A
#
# COMPACT_ATOMS: atom_id res chain seq x y z
N MET A 1 38.88 28.30 -27.82
CA MET A 1 37.44 28.39 -27.45
C MET A 1 36.54 27.51 -28.31
N ILE A 2 36.68 27.51 -29.65
CA ILE A 2 35.83 26.70 -30.56
C ILE A 2 35.96 25.19 -30.29
N LEU A 3 37.18 24.67 -30.07
CA LEU A 3 37.43 23.25 -29.76
C LEU A 3 36.85 22.81 -28.40
N LEU A 4 36.84 23.69 -27.41
CA LEU A 4 36.23 23.40 -26.11
C LEU A 4 34.70 23.34 -26.22
N GLY A 5 34.11 24.20 -27.04
CA GLY A 5 32.68 24.19 -27.32
C GLY A 5 32.21 22.93 -28.03
N SER A 6 32.97 22.42 -29.01
CA SER A 6 32.61 21.19 -29.71
C SER A 6 32.70 19.95 -28.81
N ILE A 7 33.71 19.87 -27.93
CA ILE A 7 33.86 18.77 -26.97
C ILE A 7 32.68 18.75 -25.97
N LEU A 8 32.30 19.91 -25.45
CA LEU A 8 31.16 20.05 -24.53
C LEU A 8 29.84 19.63 -25.18
N LEU A 9 29.65 19.99 -26.45
CA LEU A 9 28.46 19.61 -27.21
C LEU A 9 28.39 18.10 -27.43
N VAL A 10 29.51 17.46 -27.80
CA VAL A 10 29.58 16.00 -27.96
C VAL A 10 29.31 15.28 -26.65
N LEU A 11 29.89 15.74 -25.53
CA LEU A 11 29.64 15.20 -24.20
C LEU A 11 28.17 15.34 -23.78
N ALA A 12 27.54 16.48 -24.07
CA ALA A 12 26.13 16.70 -23.76
C ALA A 12 25.23 15.76 -24.58
N VAL A 13 25.51 15.59 -25.88
CA VAL A 13 24.78 14.64 -26.73
C VAL A 13 24.97 13.20 -26.24
N LEU A 14 26.20 12.80 -25.92
CA LEU A 14 26.50 11.50 -25.34
C LEU A 14 25.75 11.29 -24.03
N LEU A 15 25.72 12.27 -23.13
CA LEU A 15 24.96 12.20 -21.88
C LEU A 15 23.47 12.03 -22.15
N VAL A 16 22.88 12.82 -23.04
CA VAL A 16 21.46 12.72 -23.40
C VAL A 16 21.11 11.35 -24.00
N VAL A 17 22.01 10.75 -24.78
CA VAL A 17 21.79 9.45 -25.42
C VAL A 17 22.06 8.26 -24.48
N THR A 18 23.08 8.35 -23.63
CA THR A 18 23.49 7.26 -22.71
C THR A 18 22.67 7.25 -21.43
N TYR A 19 22.24 8.39 -20.93
CA TYR A 19 21.39 8.52 -19.74
C TYR A 19 20.10 7.69 -19.78
N PRO A 20 19.31 7.64 -20.88
CA PRO A 20 18.12 6.78 -20.94
C PRO A 20 18.45 5.28 -20.96
N ILE A 21 19.68 4.90 -21.35
CA ILE A 21 20.15 3.51 -21.34
C ILE A 21 20.61 3.10 -19.93
N LEU A 22 21.27 4.01 -19.22
CA LEU A 22 21.79 3.80 -17.86
C LEU A 22 20.72 3.93 -16.77
N ARG A 23 19.57 4.54 -17.08
CA ARG A 23 18.42 4.55 -16.17
C ARG A 23 17.56 3.30 -16.44
N PRO A 24 17.62 2.26 -15.59
CA PRO A 24 16.66 1.17 -15.69
C PRO A 24 15.27 1.79 -15.54
N LYS A 25 14.47 1.73 -16.61
CA LYS A 25 13.03 1.99 -16.48
C LYS A 25 12.54 0.97 -15.44
N PRO A 26 11.76 1.37 -14.42
CA PRO A 26 10.96 0.38 -13.70
C PRO A 26 10.16 -0.31 -14.79
N VAL A 27 10.49 -1.57 -15.08
CA VAL A 27 9.80 -2.37 -16.08
C VAL A 27 8.35 -2.33 -15.65
N PRO A 28 7.46 -1.59 -16.35
CA PRO A 28 6.05 -1.86 -16.20
C PRO A 28 5.96 -3.32 -16.59
N GLU A 29 5.48 -4.16 -15.68
CA GLU A 29 5.08 -5.53 -15.97
C GLU A 29 4.60 -5.56 -17.41
N ALA A 30 5.32 -6.27 -18.27
CA ALA A 30 4.94 -6.44 -19.66
C ALA A 30 3.65 -7.26 -19.60
N ALA A 31 2.54 -6.57 -19.41
CA ALA A 31 1.20 -7.10 -19.52
C ALA A 31 1.04 -7.54 -20.98
N ASP A 32 1.15 -8.85 -21.17
CA ASP A 32 0.41 -9.69 -22.12
C ASP A 32 0.39 -9.34 -23.64
N ASP A 33 1.23 -8.45 -24.13
CA ASP A 33 1.33 -8.23 -25.60
C ASP A 33 1.85 -9.50 -26.34
N SER A 34 2.59 -10.38 -25.66
CA SER A 34 3.02 -11.66 -26.24
C SER A 34 1.87 -12.67 -26.43
N GLY A 35 0.92 -12.73 -25.50
CA GLY A 35 -0.20 -13.67 -25.57
C GLY A 35 -1.19 -13.27 -26.67
N GLN A 36 -1.52 -11.98 -26.75
CA GLN A 36 -2.40 -11.45 -27.79
C GLN A 36 -1.83 -11.65 -29.20
N ARG A 37 -0.51 -11.43 -29.40
CA ARG A 37 0.16 -11.68 -30.68
C ARG A 37 0.14 -13.15 -31.10
N ASP A 38 0.32 -14.08 -30.16
CA ASP A 38 0.27 -15.51 -30.44
C ASP A 38 -1.15 -15.95 -30.87
N LEU A 39 -2.19 -15.46 -30.19
CA LEU A 39 -3.58 -15.72 -30.58
C LEU A 39 -3.91 -15.19 -31.98
N ILE A 40 -3.43 -14.00 -32.32
CA ILE A 40 -3.57 -13.42 -33.66
C ILE A 40 -2.90 -14.33 -34.71
N ALA A 41 -1.67 -14.79 -34.45
CA ALA A 41 -0.95 -15.67 -35.37
C ALA A 41 -1.65 -17.03 -35.55
N ARG A 42 -2.21 -17.61 -34.47
CA ARG A 42 -2.99 -18.85 -34.52
C ARG A 42 -4.26 -18.68 -35.36
N ARG A 43 -4.98 -17.57 -35.18
CA ARG A 43 -6.16 -17.23 -36.00
C ARG A 43 -5.79 -17.17 -37.47
N ASP A 44 -4.74 -16.43 -37.81
CA ASP A 44 -4.33 -16.23 -39.21
C ASP A 44 -3.92 -17.55 -39.86
N THR A 45 -3.28 -18.44 -39.11
CA THR A 45 -2.92 -19.79 -39.57
C THR A 45 -4.15 -20.66 -39.85
N LEU A 46 -5.20 -20.57 -39.03
CA LEU A 46 -6.44 -21.31 -39.26
C LEU A 46 -7.23 -20.76 -40.45
N TYR A 47 -7.18 -19.44 -40.67
CA TYR A 47 -7.81 -18.81 -41.82
C TYR A 47 -7.10 -19.17 -43.12
N SER A 48 -5.76 -19.19 -43.14
CA SER A 48 -5.03 -19.66 -44.31
C SER A 48 -5.31 -21.14 -44.58
N ALA A 49 -5.36 -21.99 -43.55
CA ALA A 49 -5.71 -23.40 -43.70
C ALA A 49 -7.12 -23.62 -44.27
N LEU A 50 -8.12 -22.83 -43.86
CA LEU A 50 -9.47 -22.87 -44.45
C LEU A 50 -9.47 -22.43 -45.92
N ALA A 51 -8.69 -21.41 -46.27
CA ALA A 51 -8.56 -20.94 -47.65
C ALA A 51 -7.88 -21.99 -48.54
N GLU A 52 -6.81 -22.63 -48.05
CA GLU A 52 -6.13 -23.73 -48.73
C GLU A 52 -7.05 -24.92 -48.96
N LEU A 53 -7.81 -25.32 -47.92
CA LEU A 53 -8.79 -26.40 -48.02
C LEU A 53 -9.84 -26.13 -49.10
N GLN A 54 -10.34 -24.89 -49.19
CA GLN A 54 -11.31 -24.48 -50.20
C GLN A 54 -10.71 -24.57 -51.62
N MET A 55 -9.46 -24.11 -51.81
CA MET A 55 -8.77 -24.23 -53.09
C MET A 55 -8.58 -25.69 -53.50
N ASP A 56 -8.20 -26.57 -52.58
CA ASP A 56 -8.05 -28.00 -52.86
C ASP A 56 -9.35 -28.67 -53.29
N TYR A 57 -10.47 -28.29 -52.68
CA TYR A 57 -11.79 -28.77 -53.10
C TYR A 57 -12.18 -28.27 -54.49
N GLU A 58 -11.92 -26.99 -54.80
CA GLU A 58 -12.19 -26.41 -56.12
C GLU A 58 -11.31 -27.04 -57.22
N MET A 59 -10.07 -27.42 -56.88
CA MET A 59 -9.17 -28.17 -57.77
C MET A 59 -9.56 -29.65 -57.92
N GLY A 60 -10.55 -30.14 -57.17
CA GLY A 60 -11.00 -31.53 -57.20
C GLY A 60 -10.07 -32.51 -56.48
N ASN A 61 -9.14 -32.01 -55.64
CA ASN A 61 -8.22 -32.85 -54.85
C ASN A 61 -8.94 -33.57 -53.69
N LEU A 62 -10.13 -33.11 -53.31
CA LEU A 62 -10.88 -33.61 -52.15
C LEU A 62 -12.32 -33.97 -52.52
N SER A 63 -12.86 -35.00 -51.85
CA SER A 63 -14.28 -35.33 -51.96
C SER A 63 -15.14 -34.32 -51.20
N PRO A 64 -16.44 -34.15 -51.56
CA PRO A 64 -17.34 -33.26 -50.82
C PRO A 64 -17.51 -33.64 -49.35
N ALA A 65 -17.46 -34.93 -49.03
CA ALA A 65 -17.59 -35.43 -47.66
C ALA A 65 -16.34 -35.08 -46.83
N ASP A 66 -15.15 -35.27 -47.40
CA ASP A 66 -13.88 -34.97 -46.74
C ASP A 66 -13.69 -33.46 -46.53
N HIS A 67 -14.01 -32.67 -47.57
CA HIS A 67 -13.98 -31.21 -47.47
C HIS A 67 -14.87 -30.72 -46.33
N LYS A 68 -16.14 -31.17 -46.28
CA LYS A 68 -17.08 -30.78 -45.23
C LYS A 68 -16.57 -31.14 -43.83
N GLN A 69 -16.03 -32.34 -43.66
CA GLN A 69 -15.52 -32.79 -42.37
C GLN A 69 -14.30 -31.95 -41.89
N LEU A 70 -13.35 -31.69 -42.79
CA LEU A 70 -12.18 -30.88 -42.48
C LEU A 70 -12.56 -29.43 -42.21
N GLU A 71 -13.48 -28.87 -43.00
CA GLU A 71 -13.98 -27.51 -42.87
C GLU A 71 -14.64 -27.30 -41.50
N GLU A 72 -15.53 -28.21 -41.08
CA GLU A 72 -16.17 -28.17 -39.76
C GLU A 72 -15.12 -28.18 -38.64
N ARG A 73 -14.10 -29.04 -38.74
CA ARG A 73 -13.02 -29.13 -37.75
C ARG A 73 -12.18 -27.84 -37.67
N TYR A 74 -11.81 -27.24 -38.80
CA TYR A 74 -11.03 -26.01 -38.80
C TYR A 74 -11.85 -24.81 -38.33
N LYS A 75 -13.14 -24.75 -38.68
CA LYS A 75 -14.08 -23.74 -38.16
C LYS A 75 -14.23 -23.83 -36.65
N GLU A 76 -14.35 -25.03 -36.10
CA GLU A 76 -14.43 -25.24 -34.65
C GLU A 76 -13.19 -24.70 -33.93
N LYS A 77 -12.00 -24.99 -34.46
CA LYS A 77 -10.74 -24.44 -33.93
C LYS A 77 -10.65 -22.91 -34.07
N ALA A 78 -11.11 -22.35 -35.19
CA ALA A 78 -11.11 -20.90 -35.37
C ALA A 78 -12.04 -20.22 -34.35
N MET A 79 -13.22 -20.79 -34.10
CA MET A 79 -14.16 -20.30 -33.09
C MET A 79 -13.63 -20.42 -31.66
N SER A 80 -12.79 -21.41 -31.33
CA SER A 80 -12.16 -21.47 -30.01
C SER A 80 -11.14 -20.36 -29.83
N VAL A 81 -10.28 -20.13 -30.83
CA VAL A 81 -9.27 -19.05 -30.79
C VAL A 81 -9.93 -17.68 -30.73
N LEU A 82 -11.00 -17.45 -31.50
CA LEU A 82 -11.72 -16.16 -31.46
C LEU A 82 -12.33 -15.89 -30.08
N ARG A 83 -12.91 -16.90 -29.42
CA ARG A 83 -13.41 -16.74 -28.04
C ARG A 83 -12.31 -16.43 -27.05
N GLU A 84 -11.13 -17.05 -27.20
CA GLU A 84 -9.96 -16.71 -26.37
C GLU A 84 -9.54 -15.26 -26.59
N MET A 85 -9.54 -14.78 -27.84
CA MET A 85 -9.22 -13.38 -28.16
C MET A 85 -10.23 -12.40 -27.56
N ASP A 86 -11.53 -12.73 -27.58
CA ASP A 86 -12.57 -11.89 -26.98
C ASP A 86 -12.36 -11.73 -25.47
N ILE A 87 -12.03 -12.82 -24.76
CA ILE A 87 -11.72 -12.79 -23.33
C ILE A 87 -10.52 -11.88 -23.04
N VAL A 88 -9.42 -12.05 -23.78
CA VAL A 88 -8.21 -11.22 -23.60
C VAL A 88 -8.49 -9.75 -23.91
N ALA A 89 -9.34 -9.46 -24.91
CA ALA A 89 -9.75 -8.09 -25.22
C ALA A 89 -10.55 -7.46 -24.07
N GLU A 90 -11.49 -8.21 -23.46
CA GLU A 90 -12.25 -7.75 -22.30
C GLU A 90 -11.35 -7.51 -21.07
N GLU A 91 -10.37 -8.38 -20.83
CA GLU A 91 -9.38 -8.23 -19.76
C GLU A 91 -8.53 -6.97 -19.94
N GLY A 92 -8.02 -6.72 -21.15
CA GLY A 92 -7.26 -5.49 -21.45
C GLY A 92 -8.08 -4.21 -21.26
N ASP A 93 -9.37 -4.23 -21.61
CA ASP A 93 -10.29 -3.11 -21.37
C ASP A 93 -10.54 -2.89 -19.86
N LEU A 94 -10.67 -3.97 -19.09
CA LEU A 94 -10.84 -3.94 -17.64
C LEU A 94 -9.60 -3.35 -16.96
N ASP A 95 -8.40 -3.80 -17.34
CA ASP A 95 -7.14 -3.27 -16.82
C ASP A 95 -7.04 -1.77 -17.06
N THR A 96 -7.35 -1.34 -18.29
CA THR A 96 -7.36 0.09 -18.63
C THR A 96 -8.38 0.86 -17.77
N ALA A 97 -9.54 0.28 -17.48
CA ALA A 97 -10.55 0.90 -16.60
C ALA A 97 -10.04 1.01 -15.15
N ILE A 98 -9.39 -0.03 -14.63
CA ILE A 98 -8.77 -0.06 -13.31
C ILE A 98 -7.71 1.04 -13.20
N GLU A 99 -6.81 1.15 -14.19
CA GLU A 99 -5.77 2.18 -14.22
C GLU A 99 -6.36 3.59 -14.17
N ARG A 100 -7.41 3.85 -14.96
CA ARG A 100 -8.13 5.14 -14.94
C ARG A 100 -8.73 5.41 -13.57
N GLN A 101 -9.33 4.40 -12.92
CA GLN A 101 -9.91 4.54 -11.60
C GLN A 101 -8.84 4.81 -10.53
N VAL A 102 -7.72 4.08 -10.56
CA VAL A 102 -6.57 4.31 -9.67
C VAL A 102 -6.01 5.72 -9.88
N ALA A 103 -5.87 6.19 -11.12
CA ALA A 103 -5.43 7.54 -11.42
C ALA A 103 -6.38 8.62 -10.88
N ARG A 104 -7.70 8.37 -10.91
CA ARG A 104 -8.71 9.25 -10.30
C ARG A 104 -8.57 9.28 -8.79
N LEU A 105 -8.49 8.12 -8.14
CA LEU A 105 -8.33 7.99 -6.69
C LEU A 105 -7.01 8.60 -6.19
N ARG A 106 -5.92 8.44 -6.95
CA ARG A 106 -4.62 9.05 -6.62
C ARG A 106 -4.67 10.58 -6.75
N ARG A 107 -5.44 11.13 -7.70
CA ARG A 107 -5.64 12.58 -7.84
C ARG A 107 -6.51 13.13 -6.70
N SER A 108 -7.62 12.47 -6.38
CA SER A 108 -8.48 12.87 -5.27
C SER A 108 -7.77 12.74 -3.92
N ARG A 109 -6.90 11.73 -3.75
CA ARG A 109 -6.07 11.59 -2.56
C ARG A 109 -4.95 12.61 -2.52
N ARG A 110 -4.22 12.93 -3.59
CA ARG A 110 -3.03 13.83 -3.56
C ARG A 110 -3.30 15.27 -3.10
N GLY A 111 -4.54 15.77 -3.19
CA GLY A 111 -4.93 17.08 -2.63
C GLY A 111 -5.39 17.05 -1.16
N ALA A 112 -5.56 15.86 -0.58
CA ALA A 112 -6.13 15.64 0.74
C ALA A 112 -5.21 15.06 1.84
N PRO A 113 -4.00 14.49 1.61
CA PRO A 113 -3.30 13.77 2.68
C PRO A 113 -2.52 14.76 3.55
N HIS A 114 -1.75 15.64 2.92
CA HIS A 114 -0.93 16.66 3.57
C HIS A 114 -1.76 17.64 4.40
N LYS A 115 -2.91 18.10 3.87
CA LYS A 115 -3.78 19.00 4.61
C LYS A 115 -4.39 18.34 5.86
N ARG A 116 -4.81 17.07 5.78
CA ARG A 116 -5.35 16.35 6.95
C ARG A 116 -4.28 15.97 7.97
N GLU A 117 -3.07 15.65 7.52
CA GLU A 117 -1.94 15.35 8.42
C GLU A 117 -1.41 16.61 9.09
N GLU A 118 -1.28 17.73 8.37
CA GLU A 118 -0.93 19.04 8.94
C GLU A 118 -2.00 19.56 9.90
N ASP A 119 -3.29 19.45 9.53
CA ASP A 119 -4.40 19.85 10.41
C ASP A 119 -4.41 18.97 11.69
N ALA A 120 -4.16 17.65 11.56
CA ALA A 120 -4.10 16.75 12.70
C ALA A 120 -2.87 16.97 13.59
N GLU A 121 -1.70 17.26 13.01
CA GLU A 121 -0.48 17.57 13.77
C GLU A 121 -0.66 18.86 14.58
N GLN A 122 -1.26 19.89 13.98
CA GLN A 122 -1.58 21.14 14.66
C GLN A 122 -2.60 20.93 15.80
N ASP A 123 -3.64 20.12 15.57
CA ASP A 123 -4.62 19.79 16.61
C ASP A 123 -3.96 19.06 17.80
N ILE A 124 -3.05 18.12 17.52
CA ILE A 124 -2.29 17.40 18.56
C ILE A 124 -1.37 18.36 19.33
N GLU A 125 -0.64 19.23 18.63
CA GLU A 125 0.24 20.22 19.28
C GLU A 125 -0.54 21.17 20.18
N GLN A 126 -1.68 21.68 19.71
CA GLN A 126 -2.56 22.53 20.51
C GLN A 126 -3.09 21.80 21.75
N GLU A 127 -3.48 20.54 21.62
CA GLU A 127 -3.97 19.74 22.74
C GLU A 127 -2.85 19.44 23.76
N VAL A 128 -1.64 19.12 23.31
CA VAL A 128 -0.47 18.96 24.20
C VAL A 128 -0.18 20.24 24.98
N LEU A 129 -0.25 21.41 24.33
CA LEU A 129 -0.06 22.70 24.98
C LEU A 129 -1.14 22.97 26.04
N ARG A 130 -2.41 22.69 25.73
CA ARG A 130 -3.52 22.80 26.70
C ARG A 130 -3.32 21.90 27.91
N LEU A 131 -2.88 20.65 27.70
CA LEU A 131 -2.59 19.72 28.79
C LEU A 131 -1.41 20.16 29.66
N ARG A 132 -0.39 20.78 29.06
CA ARG A 132 0.75 21.37 29.79
C ARG A 132 0.36 22.61 30.59
N GLN A 133 -0.52 23.44 30.02
CA GLN A 133 -0.97 24.70 30.64
C GLN A 133 -2.14 24.52 31.59
N ARG A 134 -2.71 23.31 31.68
CA ARG A 134 -3.79 23.01 32.63
C ARG A 134 -3.28 23.35 34.04
N PRO A 135 -3.85 24.36 34.72
CA PRO A 135 -3.43 24.69 36.07
C PRO A 135 -3.65 23.45 36.92
N ALA A 136 -2.61 23.03 37.63
CA ALA A 136 -2.71 21.97 38.62
C ALA A 136 -3.75 22.43 39.66
N THR A 137 -4.98 21.98 39.50
CA THR A 137 -6.10 22.32 40.37
C THR A 137 -5.71 21.90 41.77
N THR A 138 -5.52 22.92 42.62
CA THR A 138 -5.38 22.90 44.08
C THR A 138 -4.83 21.58 44.64
N ARG A 139 -3.55 21.28 44.34
CA ARG A 139 -2.84 20.16 44.95
C ARG A 139 -2.59 20.50 46.42
N ALA A 140 -3.30 19.84 47.33
CA ALA A 140 -2.88 19.76 48.72
C ALA A 140 -1.42 19.27 48.74
N LEU A 141 -0.54 20.09 49.30
CA LEU A 141 0.86 19.75 49.50
C LEU A 141 0.97 18.93 50.78
N VAL A 142 1.69 17.81 50.73
CA VAL A 142 1.97 16.95 51.88
C VAL A 142 3.48 16.79 52.01
N PRO A 143 4.04 16.70 53.23
CA PRO A 143 5.46 16.44 53.40
C PRO A 143 5.79 15.00 52.99
N CYS A 144 6.91 14.83 52.28
CA CYS A 144 7.44 13.52 51.93
C CYS A 144 7.77 12.73 53.20
N PRO A 145 7.31 11.48 53.36
CA PRO A 145 7.54 10.69 54.57
C PRO A 145 9.01 10.28 54.78
N HIS A 146 9.86 10.41 53.75
CA HIS A 146 11.26 10.05 53.82
C HIS A 146 12.19 11.24 54.06
N CYS A 147 11.98 12.38 53.38
CA CYS A 147 12.88 13.53 53.45
C CYS A 147 12.23 14.84 53.93
N GLY A 148 10.91 14.86 54.13
CA GLY A 148 10.16 16.04 54.57
C GLY A 148 9.86 17.08 53.48
N HIS A 149 10.34 16.90 52.25
CA HIS A 149 10.06 17.84 51.15
C HIS A 149 8.57 17.92 50.82
N GLU A 150 8.05 19.12 50.58
CA GLU A 150 6.66 19.32 50.17
C GLU A 150 6.43 18.76 48.77
N ILE A 151 5.49 17.83 48.65
CA ILE A 151 5.12 17.19 47.40
C ILE A 151 3.62 17.29 47.18
N ALA A 152 3.20 17.25 45.92
CA ALA A 152 1.77 17.08 45.61
C ALA A 152 1.25 15.79 46.27
N ALA A 153 0.06 15.83 46.89
CA ALA A 153 -0.56 14.61 47.45
C ALA A 153 -0.63 13.45 46.44
N ALA A 154 -0.92 13.76 45.17
CA ALA A 154 -0.95 12.79 44.07
C ALA A 154 0.42 12.52 43.43
N ALA A 155 1.53 12.97 44.02
CA ALA A 155 2.86 12.63 43.51
C ALA A 155 3.10 11.13 43.68
N ARG A 156 3.58 10.46 42.62
CA ARG A 156 3.94 9.02 42.69
C ARG A 156 5.38 8.81 43.20
N PHE A 157 6.22 9.85 43.07
CA PHE A 157 7.62 9.89 43.51
C PHE A 157 7.93 11.27 44.09
N CYS A 158 8.82 11.31 45.09
CA CYS A 158 9.37 12.56 45.59
C CYS A 158 10.45 13.10 44.61
N PRO A 159 10.34 14.35 44.12
CA PRO A 159 11.33 14.90 43.19
C PRO A 159 12.69 15.19 43.86
N GLN A 160 12.75 15.28 45.19
CA GLN A 160 13.99 15.57 45.91
C GLN A 160 14.77 14.30 46.30
N CYS A 161 14.10 13.26 46.81
CA CYS A 161 14.78 12.03 47.27
C CYS A 161 14.52 10.80 46.42
N GLY A 162 13.66 10.89 45.40
CA GLY A 162 13.38 9.78 44.46
C GLY A 162 12.52 8.64 45.03
N VAL A 163 12.17 8.67 46.32
CA VAL A 163 11.34 7.61 46.92
C VAL A 163 9.94 7.61 46.30
N ALA A 164 9.42 6.41 46.03
CA ALA A 164 8.03 6.24 45.64
C ALA A 164 7.12 6.60 46.81
N THR A 165 6.18 7.51 46.57
CA THR A 165 5.17 7.96 47.54
C THR A 165 3.84 7.25 47.32
N SER A 166 3.73 6.53 46.21
CA SER A 166 2.69 5.53 45.95
C SER A 166 2.85 4.30 46.85
N GLN A 167 1.74 3.76 47.33
CA GLN A 167 1.74 2.53 48.13
C GLN A 167 2.01 1.32 47.22
N LYS A 168 2.54 0.22 47.77
CA LYS A 168 2.66 -1.04 47.01
C LYS A 168 1.46 -1.93 47.28
N CYS A 169 0.95 -2.59 46.24
CA CYS A 169 -0.09 -3.60 46.42
C CYS A 169 0.47 -4.75 47.28
N PRO A 170 -0.18 -5.12 48.40
CA PRO A 170 0.33 -6.16 49.29
C PRO A 170 0.32 -7.57 48.67
N ARG A 171 -0.46 -7.78 47.60
CA ARG A 171 -0.55 -9.09 46.92
C ARG A 171 0.48 -9.26 45.81
N CYS A 172 0.67 -8.25 44.96
CA CYS A 172 1.50 -8.39 43.75
C CYS A 172 2.68 -7.43 43.69
N GLY A 173 2.86 -6.56 44.68
CA GLY A 173 4.03 -5.68 44.81
C GLY A 173 4.09 -4.47 43.86
N VAL A 174 3.14 -4.33 42.92
CA VAL A 174 3.09 -3.19 41.99
C VAL A 174 2.76 -1.89 42.73
N ALA A 175 3.34 -0.79 42.29
CA ALA A 175 3.02 0.54 42.81
C ALA A 175 1.59 0.94 42.41
N VAL A 176 0.77 1.28 43.40
CA VAL A 176 -0.62 1.67 43.27
C VAL A 176 -0.80 3.10 43.79
N ASP A 177 -1.69 3.83 43.14
CA ASP A 177 -2.03 5.19 43.52
C ASP A 177 -2.58 5.21 44.97
N ALA A 178 -2.28 6.25 45.75
CA ALA A 178 -2.64 6.27 47.18
C ALA A 178 -4.16 6.27 47.39
N GLU A 179 -4.91 6.78 46.41
CA GLU A 179 -6.36 6.84 46.40
C GLU A 179 -7.01 5.62 45.70
N ALA A 180 -6.21 4.70 45.15
CA ALA A 180 -6.72 3.53 44.46
C ALA A 180 -7.44 2.58 45.43
N ARG A 181 -8.70 2.23 45.10
CA ARG A 181 -9.49 1.26 45.87
C ARG A 181 -9.11 -0.18 45.56
N PHE A 182 -8.66 -0.44 44.33
CA PHE A 182 -8.27 -1.76 43.84
C PHE A 182 -6.95 -1.67 43.05
N CYS A 183 -6.14 -2.73 43.11
CA CYS A 183 -4.97 -2.86 42.27
C CYS A 183 -5.37 -3.11 40.82
N SER A 184 -4.93 -2.26 39.89
CA SER A 184 -5.21 -2.38 38.45
C SER A 184 -4.57 -3.61 37.79
N GLN A 185 -3.58 -4.23 38.44
CA GLN A 185 -2.86 -5.37 37.89
C GLN A 185 -3.31 -6.73 38.43
N CYS A 186 -3.82 -6.79 39.66
CA CYS A 186 -4.22 -8.06 40.28
C CYS A 186 -5.62 -8.03 40.91
N GLY A 187 -6.34 -6.91 40.82
CA GLY A 187 -7.72 -6.76 41.32
C GLY A 187 -7.87 -6.72 42.84
N THR A 188 -6.78 -6.76 43.61
CA THR A 188 -6.86 -6.83 45.08
C THR A 188 -7.32 -5.50 45.67
N SER A 189 -8.28 -5.55 46.60
CA SER A 189 -8.76 -4.38 47.35
C SER A 189 -7.66 -3.83 48.26
N LEU A 190 -7.47 -2.50 48.24
CA LEU A 190 -6.43 -1.79 48.97
C LEU A 190 -6.97 -1.04 50.20
N LYS A 191 -8.28 -0.85 50.30
CA LYS A 191 -8.92 -0.31 51.51
C LYS A 191 -9.02 -1.41 52.57
N GLN A 192 -8.15 -1.37 53.57
CA GLN A 192 -8.30 -2.18 54.78
C GLN A 192 -9.15 -1.41 55.80
N GLU A 193 -10.38 -1.86 56.04
CA GLU A 193 -11.09 -1.53 57.29
C GLU A 193 -10.38 -2.30 58.41
N LYS A 194 -9.71 -1.56 59.30
CA LYS A 194 -9.20 -2.10 60.57
C LYS A 194 -10.39 -2.29 61.51
N SER A 195 -10.69 -3.55 61.86
CA SER A 195 -11.54 -3.91 63.00
C SER A 195 -10.78 -3.73 64.32
#